data_AF-A0A7L4N9M8-F1
#
_entry.id   AF-A0A7L4N9M8-F1
#
_cell.length_a   1.000
_cell.length_b   1.000
_cell.length_c   1.000
_cell.angle_alpha   90.00
_cell.angle_beta   90.00
_cell.angle_gamma   90.00
#
_symmetry.space_group_name_H-M   'P 1'
#
loop_
_entity.id
_entity.type
_entity.pdbx_description
1 polymer ?
#
loop_
_entity_poly.entity_id
_entity_poly.type
_entity_poly.pdbx_seq_one_letter_code
_entity_poly.pdbx_strand_id
1 'polypeptide(L)'
;MPLITLLERQAAVFDGGDVWESSEQSCEIMLQHLASARHMAQNADSYSSTAQRLLQGFQPDEEMSEIFKTEFQMRLLWGSKGAQVNQNERYEKFSQILTALSRKLEPPPVKQVEQLTI
;
A
#
# COMPACT_ATOMS: atom_id res chain seq x y z
N MET A 1 -7.89 -3.24 -0.99
CA MET A 1 -7.63 -3.92 0.29
C MET A 1 -8.69 -3.79 1.40
N PRO A 2 -9.93 -3.27 1.22
CA PRO A 2 -10.84 -3.06 2.35
C PRO A 2 -11.18 -4.33 3.17
N LEU A 3 -11.44 -5.46 2.52
CA LEU A 3 -11.81 -6.69 3.25
C LEU A 3 -10.71 -7.17 4.20
N ILE A 4 -9.46 -7.22 3.75
CA ILE A 4 -8.36 -7.74 4.57
C ILE A 4 -8.10 -6.81 5.76
N THR A 5 -8.11 -5.49 5.54
CA THR A 5 -7.93 -4.51 6.63
C THR A 5 -9.08 -4.49 7.62
N LEU A 6 -10.31 -4.82 7.18
CA LEU A 6 -11.46 -5.00 8.06
C LEU A 6 -11.30 -6.22 8.99
N LEU A 7 -10.81 -7.34 8.45
CA LEU A 7 -10.65 -8.59 9.21
C LEU A 7 -9.42 -8.56 10.12
N GLU A 8 -8.34 -7.92 9.66
CA GLU A 8 -7.09 -7.74 10.38
C GLU A 8 -7.11 -6.37 11.09
N ARG A 9 -7.79 -6.29 12.24
CA ARG A 9 -7.94 -5.06 13.06
C ARG A 9 -6.64 -4.31 13.43
N GLN A 10 -5.47 -4.87 13.12
CA GLN A 10 -4.13 -4.32 13.39
C GLN A 10 -3.27 -4.28 12.13
N ALA A 11 -3.86 -4.35 10.93
CA ALA A 11 -3.12 -4.26 9.68
C ALA A 11 -2.37 -2.92 9.63
N ALA A 12 -1.04 -2.98 9.68
CA ALA A 12 -0.20 -1.82 9.45
C ALA A 12 -0.36 -1.42 7.98
N VAL A 13 -1.20 -0.42 7.71
CA VAL A 13 -1.39 0.12 6.36
C VAL A 13 -0.45 1.31 6.21
N PHE A 14 0.38 1.29 5.17
CA PHE A 14 1.15 2.47 4.80
C PHE A 14 0.18 3.55 4.33
N ASP A 15 0.05 4.64 5.10
CA ASP A 15 -0.84 5.78 4.85
C ASP A 15 -2.35 5.44 4.81
N GLY A 16 -2.77 4.41 5.56
CA GLY A 16 -4.19 4.08 5.72
C GLY A 16 -4.76 4.75 6.96
N GLY A 17 -5.33 5.95 6.81
CA GLY A 17 -6.23 6.50 7.83
C GLY A 17 -7.37 5.51 8.13
N ASP A 18 -7.91 5.53 9.35
CA ASP A 18 -8.96 4.61 9.82
C ASP A 18 -10.17 4.58 8.87
N VAL A 19 -10.14 3.65 7.90
CA VAL A 19 -11.14 3.52 6.83
C VAL A 19 -12.54 3.19 7.39
N TRP A 20 -12.60 2.70 8.63
CA TRP A 20 -13.79 2.12 9.22
C TRP A 20 -14.37 2.91 10.40
N GLU A 21 -13.71 3.96 10.91
CA GLU A 21 -14.06 4.53 12.23
C GLU A 21 -14.88 5.84 12.21
N SER A 22 -15.35 6.38 11.07
CA SER A 22 -15.88 7.75 11.08
C SER A 22 -17.00 8.14 10.09
N SER A 23 -18.04 7.32 9.88
CA SER A 23 -19.28 7.82 9.24
C SER A 23 -20.54 7.02 9.58
N GLU A 24 -21.71 7.66 9.49
CA GLU A 24 -23.03 7.00 9.56
C GLU A 24 -23.20 5.90 8.49
N GLN A 25 -22.39 5.93 7.42
CA GLN A 25 -22.40 4.98 6.30
C GLN A 25 -21.41 3.81 6.48
N SER A 26 -20.58 3.82 7.53
CA SER A 26 -19.54 2.81 7.77
C SER A 26 -20.07 1.38 7.79
N CYS A 27 -21.22 1.14 8.43
CA CYS A 27 -21.84 -0.19 8.50
C CYS A 27 -22.34 -0.69 7.14
N GLU A 28 -22.89 0.19 6.31
CA GLU A 28 -23.37 -0.17 4.96
C GLU A 28 -22.20 -0.54 4.06
N ILE A 29 -21.14 0.28 4.06
CA ILE A 29 -19.92 0.03 3.28
C ILE A 29 -19.25 -1.28 3.72
N MET A 30 -19.21 -1.53 5.03
CA MET A 30 -18.71 -2.79 5.59
C MET A 30 -19.49 -4.00 5.07
N LEU A 31 -20.82 -3.93 5.12
CA LEU A 31 -21.69 -5.01 4.64
C LEU A 31 -21.51 -5.25 3.14
N GLN A 32 -21.39 -4.19 2.35
CA GLN A 32 -21.11 -4.30 0.91
C GLN A 32 -19.79 -5.04 0.66
N HIS A 33 -18.70 -4.67 1.34
CA HIS A 33 -17.42 -5.37 1.19
C HIS A 33 -17.47 -6.83 1.62
N LEU A 34 -18.20 -7.17 2.70
CA LEU A 34 -18.41 -8.56 3.12
C LEU A 34 -19.25 -9.36 2.11
N ALA A 35 -20.28 -8.74 1.54
CA ALA A 35 -21.11 -9.37 0.50
C ALA A 35 -20.29 -9.63 -0.78
N SER A 36 -19.49 -8.65 -1.21
CA SER A 36 -18.56 -8.80 -2.33
C SER A 36 -17.51 -9.88 -2.06
N ALA A 37 -16.99 -9.97 -0.83
CA ALA A 37 -16.04 -11.01 -0.44
C ALA A 37 -16.63 -12.41 -0.57
N ARG A 38 -17.87 -12.60 -0.08
CA ARG A 38 -18.59 -13.87 -0.25
C ARG A 38 -18.78 -14.21 -1.73
N HIS A 39 -19.17 -13.23 -2.55
CA HIS A 39 -19.33 -13.44 -3.98
C HIS A 39 -17.99 -13.78 -4.66
N MET A 40 -16.90 -13.12 -4.27
CA MET A 40 -15.56 -13.41 -4.76
C MET A 40 -15.13 -14.83 -4.44
N ALA A 41 -15.35 -15.28 -3.19
CA ALA A 41 -15.04 -16.65 -2.77
C ALA A 41 -15.85 -17.70 -3.56
N GLN A 42 -17.13 -17.44 -3.82
CA GLN A 42 -17.98 -18.30 -4.63
C GLN A 42 -17.55 -18.37 -6.10
N ASN A 43 -16.82 -17.37 -6.60
CA ASN A 43 -16.40 -17.26 -8.01
C ASN A 43 -14.88 -17.38 -8.17
N ALA A 44 -14.17 -17.95 -7.19
CA ALA A 44 -12.71 -18.06 -7.18
C ALA A 44 -12.16 -18.69 -8.48
N ASP A 45 -12.80 -19.76 -8.95
CA ASP A 45 -12.43 -20.49 -10.17
C ASP A 45 -12.55 -19.63 -11.42
N SER A 46 -13.53 -18.73 -11.48
CA SER A 46 -13.72 -17.80 -12.60
C SER A 46 -12.58 -16.79 -12.71
N TYR A 47 -12.07 -16.28 -11.58
CA TYR A 47 -10.90 -15.40 -11.57
C TYR A 47 -9.64 -16.16 -12.00
N SER A 48 -9.44 -17.38 -11.49
CA SER A 48 -8.31 -18.25 -11.89
C SER A 48 -8.32 -18.55 -13.39
N SER A 49 -9.48 -18.99 -13.91
CA SER A 49 -9.66 -19.28 -15.34
C SER A 49 -9.48 -18.04 -16.22
N THR A 50 -9.94 -16.88 -15.75
CA THR A 50 -9.74 -15.61 -16.46
C THR A 50 -8.27 -15.23 -16.50
N ALA A 51 -7.55 -15.34 -15.38
CA ALA A 51 -6.11 -15.06 -15.33
C ALA A 51 -5.32 -16.00 -16.25
N GLN A 52 -5.62 -17.31 -16.22
CA GLN A 52 -4.98 -18.29 -17.11
C GLN A 52 -5.20 -17.96 -18.59
N ARG A 53 -6.42 -17.56 -18.96
CA ARG A 53 -6.75 -17.15 -20.33
C ARG A 53 -6.01 -15.87 -20.73
N LEU A 54 -5.94 -14.87 -19.86
CA LEU A 54 -5.25 -13.60 -20.14
C LEU A 54 -3.73 -13.78 -20.27
N LEU A 55 -3.16 -14.72 -19.52
CA LEU A 55 -1.73 -15.02 -19.53
C LEU A 55 -1.35 -16.14 -20.50
N GLN A 56 -2.28 -16.61 -21.34
CA GLN A 56 -1.99 -17.67 -22.29
C GLN A 56 -0.89 -17.24 -23.27
N GLY A 57 0.21 -17.99 -23.29
CA GLY A 57 1.37 -17.69 -24.15
C GLY A 57 2.27 -16.57 -23.64
N PHE A 58 1.97 -15.98 -22.47
CA PHE A 58 2.86 -15.01 -21.83
C PHE A 58 4.17 -15.70 -21.42
N GLN A 59 5.30 -15.09 -21.80
CA GLN A 59 6.64 -15.53 -21.42
C GLN A 59 7.24 -14.46 -20.51
N PRO A 60 7.23 -14.65 -19.18
CA PRO A 60 7.79 -13.68 -18.26
C PRO A 60 9.30 -13.60 -18.41
N ASP A 61 9.83 -12.37 -18.43
CA ASP A 61 11.26 -12.14 -18.25
C ASP A 61 11.65 -12.40 -16.79
N GLU A 62 12.79 -13.07 -16.57
CA GLU A 62 13.21 -13.52 -15.25
C GLU A 62 13.60 -12.35 -14.34
N GLU A 63 14.37 -11.38 -14.85
CA GLU A 63 14.79 -10.20 -14.08
C GLU A 63 13.59 -9.33 -13.71
N MET A 64 12.69 -9.11 -14.66
CA MET A 64 11.48 -8.34 -14.42
C MET A 64 10.56 -9.05 -13.43
N SER A 65 10.43 -10.38 -13.52
CA SER A 65 9.65 -11.17 -12.56
C SER A 65 10.22 -11.09 -11.16
N GLU A 66 11.55 -11.08 -11.01
CA GLU A 66 12.20 -10.93 -9.71
C GLU A 66 11.90 -9.57 -9.07
N ILE A 67 11.93 -8.49 -9.86
CA ILE A 67 11.63 -7.12 -9.36
C ILE A 67 10.20 -7.00 -8.80
N PHE A 68 9.25 -7.76 -9.36
CA PHE A 68 7.86 -7.76 -8.90
C PHE A 68 7.61 -8.57 -7.62
N LYS A 69 8.60 -9.32 -7.11
CA LYS A 69 8.47 -10.07 -5.85
C LYS A 69 8.56 -9.14 -4.64
N THR A 70 7.65 -9.32 -3.69
CA THR A 70 7.63 -8.54 -2.44
C THR A 70 8.94 -8.71 -1.66
N GLU A 71 9.54 -9.90 -1.66
CA GLU A 71 10.80 -10.19 -0.99
C GLU A 71 11.97 -9.41 -1.59
N PHE A 72 11.99 -9.29 -2.93
CA PHE A 72 12.98 -8.48 -3.63
C PHE A 72 12.81 -7.01 -3.25
N GLN A 73 11.58 -6.48 -3.37
CA GLN A 73 11.26 -5.09 -3.01
C GLN A 73 11.61 -4.78 -1.55
N MET A 74 11.34 -5.70 -0.63
CA MET A 74 11.70 -5.56 0.78
C MET A 74 13.22 -5.46 0.97
N ARG A 75 13.99 -6.32 0.31
CA ARG A 75 15.46 -6.27 0.40
C ARG A 75 16.04 -5.04 -0.30
N LEU A 76 15.43 -4.60 -1.40
CA LEU A 76 15.84 -3.40 -2.11
C LEU A 76 15.68 -2.15 -1.23
N LEU A 77 14.53 -2.01 -0.55
CA LEU A 77 14.22 -0.84 0.26
C LEU A 77 14.95 -0.83 1.61
N TRP A 78 15.08 -1.98 2.27
CA TRP A 78 15.55 -2.06 3.65
C TRP A 78 16.84 -2.88 3.84
N GLY A 79 17.40 -3.46 2.79
CA GLY A 79 18.52 -4.40 2.88
C GLY A 79 18.14 -5.73 3.56
N SER A 80 19.09 -6.66 3.61
CA SER A 80 18.86 -8.02 4.15
C SER A 80 18.44 -8.03 5.62
N LYS A 81 19.07 -7.19 6.46
CA LYS A 81 18.76 -7.09 7.90
C LYS A 81 17.52 -6.23 8.16
N GLY A 82 17.41 -5.08 7.49
CA GLY A 82 16.30 -4.16 7.71
C GLY A 82 14.96 -4.72 7.24
N ALA A 83 14.94 -5.61 6.24
CA ALA A 83 13.73 -6.28 5.78
C ALA A 83 13.05 -7.14 6.87
N GLN A 84 13.79 -7.60 7.89
CA GLN A 84 13.26 -8.42 8.99
C GLN A 84 12.74 -7.58 10.16
N VAL A 85 12.89 -6.26 10.12
CA VAL A 85 12.37 -5.34 11.13
C VAL A 85 10.84 -5.27 11.02
N ASN A 86 10.17 -4.94 12.14
CA ASN A 86 8.72 -4.82 12.18
C ASN A 86 8.20 -3.83 11.13
N GLN A 87 6.97 -4.10 10.68
CA GLN A 87 6.35 -3.37 9.58
C GLN A 87 6.15 -1.88 9.88
N ASN A 88 5.74 -1.54 11.11
CA ASN A 88 5.51 -0.15 11.53
C ASN A 88 6.78 0.69 11.44
N GLU A 89 7.89 0.22 12.00
CA GLU A 89 9.18 0.91 11.92
C GLU A 89 9.65 1.07 10.47
N ARG A 90 9.46 0.05 9.64
CA ARG A 90 9.81 0.12 8.22
C ARG A 90 9.01 1.19 7.49
N TYR A 91 7.72 1.31 7.78
CA TYR A 91 6.81 2.25 7.16
C TYR A 91 7.04 3.69 7.64
N GLU A 92 7.21 3.89 8.95
CA GLU A 92 7.57 5.19 9.52
C GLU A 92 8.89 5.71 8.93
N LYS A 93 9.90 4.84 8.87
CA LYS A 93 11.19 5.19 8.28
C LYS A 93 11.06 5.55 6.80
N PHE A 94 10.25 4.80 6.05
CA PHE A 94 10.03 5.08 4.64
C PHE A 94 9.28 6.41 4.43
N SER A 95 8.27 6.71 5.26
CA SER A 95 7.57 8.00 5.26
C SER A 95 8.53 9.18 5.50
N GLN A 96 9.46 9.05 6.44
CA GLN A 96 10.51 10.06 6.68
C GLN A 96 11.44 10.22 5.47
N ILE A 97 11.86 9.12 4.84
CA ILE A 97 12.70 9.14 3.63
C ILE A 97 11.97 9.85 2.49
N LEU A 98 10.72 9.47 2.19
CA LEU A 98 9.93 10.09 1.13
C LEU A 98 9.68 11.57 1.38
N THR A 99 9.40 11.95 2.64
CA THR A 99 9.24 13.35 3.02
C THR A 99 10.51 14.16 2.77
N ALA A 100 11.68 13.62 3.15
CA ALA A 100 12.95 14.28 2.92
C ALA A 100 13.30 14.38 1.42
N LEU A 101 13.04 13.33 0.64
CA LEU A 101 13.25 13.33 -0.81
C LEU A 101 12.33 14.33 -1.51
N SER A 102 11.04 14.36 -1.15
CA SER A 102 10.07 15.31 -1.68
C SER A 102 10.53 16.75 -1.44
N ARG A 103 10.90 17.11 -0.19
CA ARG A 103 11.40 18.46 0.13
C ARG A 103 12.70 18.83 -0.59
N LYS A 104 13.55 17.83 -0.89
CA LYS A 104 14.80 18.06 -1.62
C LYS A 104 14.56 18.29 -3.11
N LEU A 105 13.62 17.55 -3.71
CA LEU A 105 13.29 17.66 -5.14
C LEU A 105 12.41 18.88 -5.41
N GLU A 106 11.46 19.16 -4.52
CA GLU A 106 10.51 20.27 -4.59
C GLU A 106 10.49 21.02 -3.25
N PRO A 107 11.43 21.97 -3.05
CA PRO A 107 11.52 22.72 -1.81
C PRO A 107 10.24 23.54 -1.58
N PRO A 108 9.69 23.55 -0.35
CA PRO A 108 8.56 24.40 -0.04
C PRO A 108 8.93 25.88 -0.26
N PRO A 109 7.98 26.72 -0.74
CA PRO A 109 8.26 28.12 -0.98
C PRO A 109 8.76 28.79 0.31
N VAL A 110 9.91 29.46 0.21
CA VAL A 110 10.45 30.25 1.32
C VAL A 110 9.47 31.39 1.55
N LYS A 111 8.73 31.36 2.66
CA LYS A 111 7.99 32.55 3.10
C LYS A 111 9.04 33.64 3.35
N GLN A 112 9.11 34.63 2.47
CA GLN A 112 9.84 35.85 2.74
C GLN A 112 9.21 36.47 3.98
N VAL A 113 9.87 36.35 5.12
CA VAL A 113 9.63 37.23 6.25
C VAL A 113 10.28 38.55 5.86
N GLU A 114 9.59 39.33 5.01
CA GLU A 114 9.94 40.72 4.78
C GLU A 114 9.79 41.46 6.11
N GLN A 115 10.95 41.79 6.68
CA GLN A 115 11.28 43.05 7.29
C GLN A 115 10.09 44.02 7.45
N LEU A 116 9.38 43.94 8.56
CA LEU A 116 8.76 45.11 9.18
C LEU A 116 9.64 45.52 10.36
N THR A 117 10.79 46.07 10.02
CA THR A 117 11.53 46.99 10.88
C THR A 117 11.54 48.33 10.16
N ILE A 118 10.49 49.12 10.38
CA ILE A 118 10.55 50.58 10.39
C ILE A 118 9.68 51.03 11.56
#